data_AF-A0A399HIM0-F1
#
_entry.id   AF-A0A399HIM0-F1
#
_cell.length_a   1.000
_cell.length_b   1.000
_cell.length_c   1.000
_cell.angle_alpha   90.00
_cell.angle_beta   90.00
_cell.angle_gamma   90.00
#
_symmetry.space_group_name_H-M   'P 1'
#
loop_
_entity.id
_entity.type
_entity.pdbx_description
1 polymer ?
#
loop_
_entity_poly.entity_id
_entity_poly.type
_entity_poly.pdbx_seq_one_letter_code
_entity_poly.pdbx_strand_id
1 'polypeptide(L)' 'MAAVKGNPASYFPAIEEKYGRPVQEWIALIRSSPLTGHMELVTWLKTEHGLGHGHANALVAHTRSIER' A
#
# COMPACT_ATOMS: atom_id res chain seq x y z
N MET A 1 -21.50 2.57 18.85
CA MET A 1 -20.74 3.15 17.72
C MET A 1 -19.40 2.43 17.67
N ALA A 2 -19.27 1.39 16.84
CA ALA A 2 -18.03 0.64 16.73
C ALA A 2 -16.98 1.53 16.03
N ALA A 3 -15.93 1.90 16.76
CA ALA A 3 -14.79 2.60 16.20
C ALA A 3 -14.28 1.82 14.99
N VAL A 4 -14.36 2.44 13.82
CA VAL A 4 -13.86 1.94 12.55
C VAL A 4 -12.37 1.62 12.74
N LYS A 5 -12.05 0.33 12.88
CA LYS A 5 -10.69 -0.18 12.83
C LYS A 5 -10.11 0.33 11.51
N GLY A 6 -9.14 1.25 11.59
CA GLY A 6 -8.66 2.09 10.50
C GLY A 6 -8.69 1.40 9.15
N ASN A 7 -9.64 1.82 8.31
CA ASN A 7 -9.76 1.30 6.97
C ASN A 7 -8.47 1.67 6.24
N PRO A 8 -7.70 0.73 5.66
CA PRO A 8 -6.48 1.07 4.93
C PRO A 8 -6.74 2.10 3.81
N ALA A 9 -7.98 2.17 3.32
CA ALA A 9 -8.39 3.18 2.35
C ALA A 9 -8.42 4.63 2.88
N SER A 10 -8.42 4.83 4.20
CA SER A 10 -8.29 6.17 4.78
C SER A 10 -6.90 6.78 4.54
N TYR A 11 -5.89 5.95 4.25
CA TYR A 11 -4.54 6.42 3.91
C TYR A 11 -4.35 6.65 2.41
N PHE A 12 -5.28 6.18 1.57
CA PHE A 12 -5.17 6.29 0.11
C PHE A 12 -5.15 7.73 -0.39
N PRO A 13 -6.11 8.61 -0.03
CA PRO A 13 -6.07 9.99 -0.49
C PRO A 13 -4.77 10.69 -0.08
N ALA A 14 -4.27 10.45 1.13
CA ALA A 14 -2.99 10.99 1.58
C ALA A 14 -1.77 10.47 0.80
N ILE A 15 -1.80 9.20 0.33
CA ILE A 15 -0.77 8.64 -0.55
C ILE A 15 -0.87 9.30 -1.93
N GLU A 16 -2.06 9.45 -2.47
CA GLU A 16 -2.28 10.06 -3.79
C GLU A 16 -1.83 11.52 -3.80
N GLU A 17 -2.16 12.29 -2.76
CA GLU A 17 -1.70 13.66 -2.60
C GLU A 17 -0.19 13.77 -2.40
N LYS A 18 0.42 12.86 -1.62
CA LYS A 18 1.84 12.91 -1.30
C LYS A 18 2.74 12.45 -2.46
N TYR A 19 2.32 11.43 -3.20
CA TYR A 19 3.12 10.82 -4.26
C TYR A 19 2.62 11.15 -5.68
N GLY A 20 1.49 11.84 -5.80
CA GLY A 20 0.93 12.28 -7.09
C GLY A 20 0.49 11.14 -8.00
N ARG A 21 0.22 9.95 -7.45
CA ARG A 21 -0.16 8.75 -8.20
C ARG A 21 -1.30 8.02 -7.50
N PRO A 22 -2.30 7.51 -8.25
CA PRO A 22 -3.45 6.86 -7.67
C PRO A 22 -3.07 5.57 -6.94
N VAL A 23 -3.79 5.20 -5.89
CA VAL A 23 -3.51 3.96 -5.14
C VAL A 23 -3.59 2.70 -6.00
N GLN A 24 -4.46 2.70 -7.01
CA GLN A 24 -4.54 1.59 -7.97
C GLN A 24 -3.22 1.35 -8.71
N GLU A 25 -2.47 2.40 -9.05
CA GLU A 25 -1.15 2.25 -9.67
C GLU A 25 -0.15 1.61 -8.71
N TRP A 26 -0.19 1.97 -7.43
CA TRP A 26 0.64 1.35 -6.41
C TRP A 26 0.32 -0.13 -6.21
N ILE A 27 -0.97 -0.49 -6.18
CA ILE A 27 -1.43 -1.87 -6.13
C ILE A 27 -0.97 -2.63 -7.36
N ALA A 28 -1.12 -2.06 -8.56
CA ALA A 28 -0.67 -2.67 -9.80
C ALA A 28 0.86 -2.89 -9.82
N LEU A 29 1.65 -1.94 -9.32
CA LEU A 29 3.10 -2.07 -9.16
C LEU A 29 3.47 -3.22 -8.23
N ILE A 30 2.79 -3.33 -7.08
CA ILE A 30 2.97 -4.42 -6.11
C ILE A 30 2.66 -5.78 -6.77
N ARG A 31 1.58 -5.86 -7.55
CA ARG A 31 1.16 -7.09 -8.25
C ARG A 31 2.07 -7.44 -9.43
N SER A 32 2.63 -6.43 -10.08
CA SER A 32 3.61 -6.62 -11.15
C SER A 32 4.99 -6.99 -10.61
N SER A 33 5.23 -6.80 -9.32
CA SER A 33 6.48 -7.18 -8.67
C SER A 33 6.55 -8.71 -8.52
N PRO A 34 7.73 -9.33 -8.74
CA PRO A 34 7.91 -10.77 -8.48
C PRO A 34 7.93 -11.10 -6.98
N LEU A 35 7.86 -10.08 -6.11
CA LEU A 35 7.92 -10.24 -4.66
C LEU A 35 6.59 -10.74 -4.10
N THR A 36 6.65 -11.81 -3.32
CA THR A 36 5.48 -12.40 -2.65
C THR A 36 5.49 -12.18 -1.14
N GLY A 37 6.64 -11.81 -0.57
CA GLY A 37 6.78 -11.49 0.84
C GLY A 37 6.15 -10.14 1.18
N HIS A 38 5.30 -10.13 2.22
CA HIS A 38 4.69 -8.88 2.70
C HIS A 38 5.78 -7.85 3.12
N MET A 39 6.73 -8.29 3.94
CA MET A 39 7.85 -7.48 4.38
C MET A 39 8.77 -7.05 3.23
N GLU A 40 8.97 -7.91 2.22
CA GLU A 40 9.78 -7.60 1.05
C GLU A 40 9.14 -6.50 0.21
N LEU A 41 7.85 -6.62 -0.09
CA LEU A 41 7.09 -5.59 -0.79
C LEU A 41 7.07 -4.26 -0.02
N VAL A 42 6.87 -4.31 1.31
CA VAL A 42 6.92 -3.10 2.15
C VAL A 42 8.31 -2.46 2.09
N THR A 43 9.37 -3.26 2.14
CA THR A 43 10.75 -2.74 2.05
C THR A 43 11.05 -2.19 0.66
N TRP A 44 10.64 -2.87 -0.40
CA TRP A 44 10.78 -2.43 -1.78
C TRP A 44 10.09 -1.09 -2.02
N LEU A 45 8.84 -0.92 -1.58
CA LEU A 45 8.11 0.35 -1.66
C LEU A 45 8.82 1.47 -0.89
N LYS A 46 9.40 1.17 0.27
CA LYS A 46 10.16 2.15 1.05
C LYS A 46 11.45 2.56 0.35
N THR A 47 12.19 1.61 -0.22
CA THR A 47 13.51 1.85 -0.83
C THR A 47 13.39 2.45 -2.23
N GLU A 48 12.57 1.86 -3.10
CA GLU A 48 12.45 2.29 -4.49
C GLU A 48 11.59 3.56 -4.64
N HIS A 49 10.54 3.68 -3.83
CA HIS A 49 9.53 4.73 -3.99
C HIS A 49 9.48 5.73 -2.82
N GLY A 50 10.31 5.54 -1.78
CA GLY A 50 10.30 6.43 -0.61
C GLY A 50 8.98 6.40 0.16
N LEU A 51 8.23 5.31 0.07
CA LEU A 51 6.97 5.18 0.81
C LEU A 51 7.22 5.12 2.32
N GLY A 52 6.37 5.80 3.10
CA GLY A 52 6.39 5.67 4.56
C GLY A 52 5.98 4.27 5.01
N HIS A 53 6.47 3.80 6.16
CA HIS A 53 6.17 2.44 6.67
C HIS A 53 4.66 2.16 6.76
N GLY A 54 3.87 3.12 7.27
CA GLY A 54 2.41 2.98 7.36
C GLY A 54 1.72 2.92 5.99
N HIS A 55 2.18 3.73 5.03
CA HIS A 55 1.64 3.76 3.67
C HIS A 55 1.95 2.48 2.90
N ALA A 56 3.20 2.02 2.95
CA ALA A 56 3.64 0.79 2.31
C ALA A 56 2.88 -0.42 2.88
N ASN A 57 2.76 -0.51 4.20
CA ASN A 57 2.02 -1.59 4.86
C ASN A 57 0.53 -1.58 4.46
N ALA A 58 -0.12 -0.40 4.45
CA ALA A 58 -1.52 -0.28 4.02
C ALA A 58 -1.73 -0.76 2.57
N LEU A 59 -0.83 -0.39 1.65
CA LEU A 59 -0.91 -0.78 0.24
C LEU A 59 -0.75 -2.29 0.05
N VAL A 60 0.26 -2.90 0.68
CA VAL A 60 0.51 -4.34 0.53
C VAL A 60 -0.58 -5.15 1.22
N ALA A 61 -0.99 -4.76 2.43
CA ALA A 61 -2.09 -5.41 3.13
C ALA A 61 -3.40 -5.34 2.33
N HIS A 62 -3.71 -4.20 1.71
CA HIS A 62 -4.88 -4.06 0.86
C HIS A 62 -4.78 -4.92 -0.40
N THR A 63 -3.66 -4.87 -1.12
CA THR A 63 -3.41 -5.69 -2.31
C THR A 63 -3.62 -7.17 -2.03
N ARG A 64 -3.07 -7.68 -0.92
CA ARG A 64 -3.24 -9.08 -0.52
C ARG A 64 -4.65 -9.42 -0.03
N SER A 65 -5.36 -8.44 0.53
CA SER A 65 -6.74 -8.63 0.97
C SER A 65 -7.72 -8.74 -0.20
N ILE A 66 -7.43 -8.09 -1.34
CA ILE A 66 -8.27 -8.17 -2.55
C ILE A 66 -7.92 -9.38 -3.44
N GLU A 67 -6.73 -9.96 -3.29
CA GLU A 67 -6.30 -11.18 -4.01
C GLU A 67 -6.74 -12.49 -3.33
N ARG A 68 -7.67 -12.41 -2.36
CA ARG A 68 -8.19 -13.58 -1.63
C ARG A 68 -9.36 -14.24 -2.31
#